data_AF-A0AAC9XW57-F1
#
_entry.id   AF-A0AAC9XW57-F1
#
_cell.length_a   1.000
_cell.length_b   1.000
_cell.length_c   1.000
_cell.angle_alpha   90.00
_cell.angle_beta   90.00
_cell.angle_gamma   90.00
#
_symmetry.space_group_name_H-M   'P 1'
#
loop_
_entity.id
_entity.type
_entity.pdbx_description
1 polymer ?
#
loop_
_entity_poly.entity_id
_entity_poly.type
_entity_poly.pdbx_seq_one_letter_code
_entity_poly.pdbx_strand_id
1 'polypeptide(L)'
;MVIRKAYKFRLKTTPDINAKMVQYAGNCRFLWNKALAINLFKLQNKQKICYYQELDFFSKLWKKKRGVWLFNTIARTNYPTNIKTA
;
A
#
# COMPACT_ATOMS: atom_id res chain seq x y z
N MET A 1 10.08 -39.75 3.44
CA MET A 1 9.52 -38.86 2.40
C MET A 1 8.65 -37.81 3.08
N VAL A 2 9.05 -36.53 3.07
CA VAL A 2 8.28 -35.46 3.72
C VAL A 2 7.28 -34.88 2.72
N ILE A 3 5.98 -35.15 2.91
CA ILE A 3 4.92 -34.58 2.07
C ILE A 3 4.66 -33.16 2.54
N ARG A 4 5.08 -32.16 1.74
CA ARG A 4 4.79 -30.75 2.00
C ARG A 4 3.42 -30.39 1.42
N LYS A 5 2.45 -30.11 2.29
CA LYS A 5 1.12 -29.60 1.90
C LYS A 5 1.07 -28.10 2.12
N ALA A 6 0.56 -27.37 1.12
CA ALA A 6 0.24 -25.96 1.23
C ALA A 6 -1.26 -25.79 1.01
N TYR A 7 -1.88 -24.92 1.79
CA TYR A 7 -3.31 -24.63 1.70
C TYR A 7 -3.49 -23.19 1.21
N LYS A 8 -4.33 -23.02 0.18
CA LYS A 8 -4.71 -21.71 -0.33
C LYS A 8 -6.05 -21.32 0.27
N PHE A 9 -6.03 -20.40 1.23
CA PHE A 9 -7.23 -19.86 1.84
C PHE A 9 -7.57 -18.51 1.23
N ARG A 10 -8.87 -18.26 1.03
CA ARG A 10 -9.41 -16.94 0.70
C ARG A 10 -10.45 -16.58 1.75
N LEU A 11 -10.28 -15.42 2.37
CA LEU A 11 -11.29 -14.87 3.27
C LEU A 11 -12.56 -14.54 2.46
N LYS A 12 -13.71 -15.07 2.88
CA LYS A 12 -15.01 -14.63 2.37
C LYS A 12 -15.38 -13.34 3.11
N THR A 13 -15.24 -12.21 2.44
CA THR A 13 -15.55 -10.88 3.00
C THR A 13 -16.85 -10.36 2.42
N THR A 14 -17.61 -9.59 3.22
CA THR A 14 -18.72 -8.79 2.68
C THR A 14 -18.19 -7.66 1.77
N PRO A 15 -19.00 -7.13 0.84
CA PRO A 15 -18.59 -6.04 -0.06
C PRO A 15 -18.02 -4.83 0.69
N ASP A 16 -18.60 -4.46 1.83
CA ASP A 16 -18.15 -3.33 2.65
C ASP A 16 -16.77 -3.54 3.27
N ILE A 17 -16.52 -4.75 3.79
CA ILE A 17 -15.21 -5.09 4.37
C ILE A 17 -14.16 -5.12 3.26
N ASN A 18 -14.50 -5.67 2.09
CA ASN A 18 -13.61 -5.71 0.95
C ASN A 18 -13.23 -4.30 0.47
N ALA A 19 -14.19 -3.37 0.42
CA ALA A 19 -13.92 -1.98 0.06
C ALA A 19 -12.95 -1.31 1.06
N LYS A 20 -13.15 -1.51 2.37
CA LYS A 20 -12.25 -1.00 3.41
C LYS A 20 -10.85 -1.62 3.31
N MET A 21 -10.75 -2.92 3.05
CA MET A 21 -9.46 -3.61 2.87
C MET A 21 -8.71 -3.08 1.64
N VAL A 22 -9.40 -2.89 0.52
CA VAL A 22 -8.82 -2.32 -0.72
C VAL A 22 -8.31 -0.89 -0.47
N GLN A 23 -9.10 -0.06 0.22
CA GLN A 23 -8.70 1.29 0.60
C GLN A 23 -7.47 1.27 1.51
N TYR A 24 -7.47 0.42 2.53
CA TYR A 24 -6.34 0.27 3.46
C TYR A 24 -5.07 -0.16 2.72
N ALA A 25 -5.13 -1.19 1.88
CA ALA A 25 -4.01 -1.66 1.08
C ALA A 25 -3.49 -0.58 0.13
N GLY A 26 -4.39 0.19 -0.50
CA GLY A 26 -4.04 1.32 -1.35
C GLY A 26 -3.28 2.41 -0.57
N ASN A 27 -3.75 2.75 0.63
CA ASN A 27 -3.11 3.74 1.50
C ASN A 27 -1.70 3.29 1.93
N CYS A 28 -1.55 2.02 2.32
CA CYS A 28 -0.26 1.45 2.68
C CYS A 28 0.71 1.47 1.49
N ARG A 29 0.26 1.04 0.30
CA ARG A 29 1.09 1.05 -0.91
C ARG A 29 1.53 2.46 -1.29
N PHE A 30 0.62 3.43 -1.16
CA PHE A 30 0.92 4.83 -1.39
C PHE A 30 2.05 5.33 -0.46
N LEU A 31 1.92 5.06 0.85
CA LEU A 31 2.90 5.47 1.85
C LEU A 31 4.28 4.87 1.56
N TRP A 32 4.30 3.56 1.28
CA TRP A 32 5.53 2.83 0.95
C TRP A 32 6.21 3.36 -0.31
N ASN A 33 5.46 3.66 -1.37
CA ASN A 33 6.03 4.23 -2.59
C ASN A 33 6.71 5.58 -2.33
N LYS A 34 6.14 6.43 -1.47
CA LYS A 34 6.75 7.71 -1.10
C LYS A 34 7.99 7.54 -0.23
N ALA A 35 7.93 6.66 0.77
CA ALA A 35 9.08 6.34 1.61
C ALA A 35 10.25 5.78 0.78
N LEU A 36 9.95 4.86 -0.13
CA LEU A 36 10.93 4.27 -1.03
C LEU A 36 11.56 5.32 -1.93
N ALA A 37 10.77 6.22 -2.53
CA ALA A 37 11.28 7.28 -3.39
C ALA A 37 12.25 8.22 -2.63
N ILE A 38 11.94 8.57 -1.38
CA ILE A 38 12.84 9.37 -0.52
C ILE A 38 14.16 8.63 -0.27
N ASN A 39 14.08 7.36 0.14
CA ASN A 39 15.26 6.58 0.46
C ASN A 39 16.13 6.32 -0.76
N LEU A 40 15.53 6.10 -1.94
CA LEU A 40 16.25 5.93 -3.19
C LEU A 40 16.98 7.21 -3.60
N PHE A 41 16.32 8.36 -3.49
CA PHE A 41 16.95 9.67 -3.72
C PHE A 41 18.10 9.93 -2.75
N LYS A 42 17.93 9.65 -1.46
CA LYS A 42 18.99 9.80 -0.44
C LYS A 42 20.17 8.87 -0.72
N LEU A 43 19.90 7.62 -1.10
CA LEU A 43 20.92 6.64 -1.44
C LEU A 43 21.76 7.09 -2.63
N GLN A 44 21.12 7.60 -3.69
CA GLN A 44 21.81 8.17 -4.86
C GLN A 44 22.72 9.34 -4.48
N ASN A 45 22.29 10.16 -3.52
CA ASN A 45 23.05 11.30 -3.02
C ASN A 45 24.02 10.95 -1.88
N LYS A 46 24.25 9.66 -1.58
CA LYS A 46 25.10 9.18 -0.47
C LYS A 46 24.72 9.78 0.90
N GLN A 47 23.44 10.11 1.08
CA GLN A 47 22.90 10.62 2.34
C GLN A 47 22.37 9.47 3.19
N LYS A 48 22.33 9.68 4.51
CA LYS A 48 21.74 8.73 5.45
C LYS A 48 20.26 8.50 5.14
N ILE A 49 19.88 7.23 5.00
CA ILE A 49 18.51 6.78 4.77
C ILE A 49 17.57 7.25 5.89
N CYS A 50 16.31 7.49 5.55
CA CYS A 50 15.27 7.73 6.54
C CYS A 50 14.82 6.41 7.17
N TYR A 51 14.69 6.45 8.49
CA TYR A 51 14.09 5.42 9.32
C TYR A 51 12.66 5.80 9.72
N TYR A 52 12.08 5.00 10.61
CA TYR A 52 10.66 5.09 10.98
C TYR A 52 10.23 6.47 11.51
N GLN A 53 11.01 7.08 12.41
CA GLN A 53 10.64 8.35 13.05
C GLN A 53 10.51 9.49 12.03
N GLU A 54 11.45 9.57 11.08
CA GLU A 54 11.43 10.58 10.02
C GLU A 54 10.26 10.34 9.07
N LEU A 55 10.01 9.08 8.70
CA LEU A 55 8.89 8.71 7.83
C LEU A 55 7.52 8.92 8.49
N ASP A 56 7.38 8.73 9.80
CA ASP A 56 6.15 9.03 10.54
C ASP A 56 5.83 10.53 10.48
N PHE A 57 6.82 11.39 10.65
CA PHE A 57 6.66 12.83 10.47
C PHE A 57 6.18 13.17 9.04
N PHE A 58 6.81 12.59 8.02
CA PHE A 58 6.39 12.80 6.63
C PHE A 58 4.98 12.27 6.36
N SER A 59 4.55 11.19 7.02
CA SER A 59 3.20 10.64 6.87
C SER A 59 2.12 11.66 7.26
N LYS A 60 2.31 12.37 8.37
CA LYS A 60 1.43 13.44 8.85
C LYS A 60 1.40 14.61 7.88
N LEU A 61 2.56 14.98 7.33
CA LEU A 61 2.66 16.03 6.32
C LEU A 61 1.92 15.67 5.03
N TRP A 62 2.06 14.43 4.55
CA TRP A 62 1.36 13.97 3.35
C TRP A 62 -0.15 13.86 3.53
N LYS A 63 -0.61 13.52 4.74
CA LYS A 63 -2.02 13.55 5.11
C LYS A 63 -2.59 14.98 5.08
N LYS A 64 -1.81 15.97 5.51
CA LYS A 64 -2.23 17.39 5.50
C LYS A 64 -2.28 17.98 4.09
N LYS A 65 -1.32 17.63 3.21
CA LYS A 65 -1.23 18.16 1.84
C LYS A 65 -2.21 17.53 0.86
N ARG A 66 -2.64 16.29 1.07
CA ARG A 66 -3.65 15.64 0.22
C ARG A 66 -4.98 15.64 0.94
N GLY A 67 -5.93 16.42 0.41
CA GLY A 67 -7.34 16.26 0.75
C GLY A 67 -7.74 14.78 0.68
N VAL A 68 -8.54 14.35 1.65
CA VAL A 68 -8.96 12.96 1.95
C VAL A 68 -9.42 12.17 0.71
N TRP A 69 -9.80 12.84 -0.37
CA TRP A 69 -10.34 12.31 -1.61
C TRP A 69 -9.41 11.45 -2.49
N LEU A 70 -8.08 11.71 -2.53
CA LEU A 70 -7.18 11.01 -3.47
C LEU A 70 -6.75 9.61 -3.02
N PHE A 71 -6.96 9.26 -1.75
CA PHE A 71 -6.66 7.93 -1.21
C PHE A 71 -7.63 6.86 -1.74
N ASN A 72 -8.87 7.23 -2.04
CA ASN A 72 -9.87 6.34 -2.62
C ASN A 72 -9.63 6.03 -4.10
N THR A 73 -8.94 6.90 -4.82
CA THR A 73 -8.76 6.79 -6.28
C THR A 73 -7.62 5.83 -6.64
N ILE A 74 -6.50 5.86 -5.90
CA ILE A 74 -5.32 4.99 -6.17
C ILE A 74 -5.64 3.51 -5.90
N ALA A 75 -6.54 3.24 -4.96
CA ALA A 75 -7.04 1.91 -4.69
C ALA A 75 -7.94 1.36 -5.81
N ARG A 76 -8.51 2.21 -6.68
CA ARG A 76 -9.30 1.78 -7.85
C ARG A 76 -8.48 1.61 -9.12
N THR A 77 -7.40 2.38 -9.31
CA THR A 77 -6.62 2.37 -10.55
C THR A 77 -5.66 1.19 -10.70
N ASN A 78 -5.32 0.48 -9.62
CA ASN A 78 -4.33 -0.61 -9.63
C ASN A 78 -4.91 -2.03 -9.53
N TYR A 79 -6.23 -2.19 -9.40
CA TYR A 79 -6.89 -3.48 -9.59
C TYR A 79 -7.60 -3.44 -10.94
N PRO A 80 -6.99 -3.95 -12.03
CA PRO A 80 -7.79 -4.26 -13.20
C PRO A 80 -8.86 -5.26 -12.72
N THR A 81 -10.13 -4.87 -12.84
CA THR A 81 -11.28 -5.76 -12.71
C THR A 81 -11.26 -6.75 -13.87
N ASN A 82 -10.28 -7.64 -13.91
CA ASN A 82 -10.34 -8.87 -14.69
C ASN A 82 -11.01 -9.92 -13.81
N ILE A 83 -12.29 -9.70 -13.53
CA ILE A 83 -13.21 -10.80 -13.28
C ILE A 83 -13.48 -11.36 -14.67
N LYS A 84 -12.58 -12.22 -15.16
CA LYS A 84 -12.98 -13.19 -16.19
C LYS A 84 -13.90 -14.16 -15.46
N THR A 85 -15.21 -13.95 -15.62
CA THR A 85 -16.21 -15.01 -15.51
C THR A 85 -15.75 -16.17 -16.39
N ALA A 86 -15.42 -17.28 -15.74
CA ALA A 86 -15.28 -18.61 -16.30
C ALA A 86 -16.14 -19.54 -15.45
#